data_AF-A0A3D0VT93-F1
#
_entry.id   AF-A0A3D0VT93-F1
#
_cell.length_a   1.000
_cell.length_b   1.000
_cell.length_c   1.000
_cell.angle_alpha   90.00
_cell.angle_beta   90.00
_cell.angle_gamma   90.00
#
_symmetry.space_group_name_H-M   'P 1'
#
loop_
_entity.id
_entity.type
_entity.pdbx_description
1 polymer ?
#
loop_
_entity_poly.entity_id
_entity_poly.type
_entity_poly.pdbx_seq_one_letter_code
_entity_poly.pdbx_strand_id
1 'polypeptide(L)'
;FKKLVNFLSNHFILDGRNDFSECVKEFVLNFHSSMQDDFNTQGAISSVFKIINKFNSTDDISQDSYEFMRKEIIKSLRILGFNIEEDNDKAVTELAKNRLEMKLKKNYNEADLIRKRLLEMGVEVKDGQKPSWKRK
;
A
#
# COMPACT_ATOMS: atom_id res chain seq x y z
N PHE A 1 -13.15 -1.56 3.75
CA PHE A 1 -12.15 -2.66 3.73
C PHE A 1 -11.42 -2.86 2.40
N LYS A 2 -12.08 -2.93 1.22
CA LYS A 2 -11.37 -3.08 -0.08
C LYS A 2 -10.26 -2.04 -0.35
N LYS A 3 -10.43 -0.78 0.05
CA LYS A 3 -9.39 0.26 -0.05
C LYS A 3 -8.14 -0.06 0.80
N LEU A 4 -8.34 -0.70 1.94
CA LEU A 4 -7.29 -1.02 2.90
C LEU A 4 -6.48 -2.25 2.46
N VAL A 5 -7.17 -3.30 1.99
CA VAL A 5 -6.52 -4.47 1.36
C VAL A 5 -5.74 -4.01 0.13
N ASN A 6 -6.33 -3.16 -0.72
CA ASN A 6 -5.62 -2.62 -1.88
C ASN A 6 -4.39 -1.78 -1.50
N PHE A 7 -4.43 -1.03 -0.40
CA PHE A 7 -3.29 -0.26 0.07
C PHE A 7 -2.15 -1.18 0.53
N LEU A 8 -2.46 -2.23 1.29
CA LEU A 8 -1.47 -3.16 1.83
C LEU A 8 -0.90 -4.11 0.76
N SER A 9 -1.65 -4.40 -0.31
CA SER A 9 -1.22 -5.30 -1.39
C SER A 9 -0.60 -4.58 -2.58
N ASN A 10 -0.99 -3.34 -2.89
CA ASN A 10 -0.78 -2.77 -4.22
C ASN A 10 -0.06 -1.42 -4.26
N HIS A 11 0.50 -0.94 -3.14
CA HIS A 11 1.23 0.33 -3.13
C HIS A 11 2.73 0.07 -3.31
N PHE A 12 3.30 0.67 -4.36
CA PHE A 12 4.70 0.56 -4.71
C PHE A 12 5.41 1.91 -4.56
N ILE A 13 6.59 1.91 -3.97
CA ILE A 13 7.37 3.12 -3.68
C ILE A 13 8.75 3.04 -4.35
N LEU A 14 9.18 4.16 -4.90
CA LEU A 14 10.50 4.38 -5.49
C LEU A 14 11.31 5.28 -4.55
N ASP A 15 12.62 5.03 -4.42
CA ASP A 15 13.67 5.77 -3.68
C ASP A 15 13.22 7.11 -3.04
N GLY A 16 12.45 7.02 -1.96
CA GLY A 16 11.92 8.19 -1.29
C GLY A 16 12.89 8.80 -0.28
N ARG A 17 12.82 10.13 -0.15
CA ARG A 17 13.71 10.91 0.73
C ARG A 17 13.09 11.29 2.07
N ASN A 18 11.79 11.06 2.26
CA ASN A 18 11.06 11.44 3.47
C ASN A 18 10.93 10.28 4.46
N ASP A 19 11.41 10.50 5.68
CA ASP A 19 11.15 9.64 6.85
C ASP A 19 9.75 9.94 7.40
N PHE A 20 8.88 8.94 7.38
CA PHE A 20 7.50 9.03 7.86
C PHE A 20 7.30 8.40 9.26
N SER A 21 8.38 8.01 9.93
CA SER A 21 8.39 7.26 11.20
C SER A 21 7.58 7.93 12.30
N GLU A 22 7.65 9.26 12.43
CA GLU A 22 6.93 10.01 13.47
C GLU A 22 5.40 9.90 13.31
N CYS A 23 4.90 9.96 12.07
CA CYS A 23 3.47 9.78 11.79
C CYS A 23 3.00 8.34 12.11
N VAL A 24 3.87 7.35 11.91
CA VAL A 24 3.58 5.96 12.25
C VAL A 24 3.53 5.78 13.76
N LYS A 25 4.46 6.38 14.51
CA LYS A 25 4.43 6.36 15.98
C LYS A 25 3.15 7.00 16.53
N GLU A 26 2.76 8.16 15.98
CA GLU A 26 1.51 8.83 16.34
C GLU A 26 0.28 7.94 16.08
N PHE A 27 0.26 7.25 14.94
CA PHE A 27 -0.77 6.26 14.64
C PHE A 27 -0.82 5.13 15.69
N VAL A 28 0.32 4.52 16.02
CA VAL A 28 0.41 3.42 16.99
C VAL A 28 -0.10 3.88 18.36
N LEU A 29 0.32 5.07 18.82
CA LEU A 29 -0.15 5.65 20.08
C LEU A 29 -1.68 5.85 20.07
N ASN A 30 -2.23 6.49 19.04
CA ASN A 30 -3.67 6.74 18.94
C ASN A 30 -4.49 5.44 18.86
N PHE A 31 -3.97 4.43 18.16
CA PHE A 31 -4.59 3.11 18.11
C PHE A 31 -4.61 2.45 19.49
N HIS A 32 -3.48 2.43 20.20
CA HIS A 32 -3.37 1.83 21.53
C HIS A 32 -4.23 2.55 22.56
N SER A 33 -4.23 3.88 22.58
CA SER A 33 -5.09 4.66 23.47
C SER A 33 -6.57 4.36 23.24
N SER A 34 -6.99 4.22 21.97
CA SER A 34 -8.38 3.83 21.66
C SER A 34 -8.69 2.41 22.14
N MET A 35 -7.75 1.48 22.04
CA MET A 35 -7.97 0.10 22.49
C MET A 35 -7.96 -0.03 24.02
N GLN A 36 -7.24 0.84 24.73
CA GLN A 36 -7.22 0.89 26.20
C GLN A 36 -8.45 1.59 26.79
N ASP A 37 -9.09 2.47 26.01
CA ASP A 37 -10.36 3.11 26.35
C ASP A 37 -11.54 2.22 25.96
N ASP A 38 -11.95 1.35 26.88
CA ASP A 38 -13.12 0.46 26.74
C ASP A 38 -13.23 -0.28 25.40
N PHE A 39 -12.09 -0.76 24.88
CA PHE A 39 -11.99 -1.40 23.56
C PHE A 39 -12.67 -0.60 22.45
N ASN A 40 -12.48 0.72 22.41
CA ASN A 40 -13.03 1.62 21.40
C ASN A 40 -12.48 1.32 19.98
N THR A 41 -13.03 0.28 19.36
CA THR A 41 -12.66 -0.20 18.02
C THR A 41 -12.96 0.84 16.95
N GLN A 42 -13.97 1.70 17.14
CA GLN A 42 -14.27 2.79 16.22
C GLN A 42 -13.11 3.81 16.17
N GLY A 43 -12.59 4.21 17.33
CA GLY A 43 -11.41 5.07 17.44
C GLY A 43 -10.16 4.42 16.84
N ALA A 44 -9.95 3.14 17.14
CA ALA A 44 -8.83 2.36 16.61
C ALA A 44 -8.87 2.27 15.07
N ILE A 45 -10.02 1.93 14.49
CA ILE A 45 -10.23 1.87 13.03
C ILE A 45 -10.08 3.25 12.38
N SER A 46 -10.57 4.30 13.04
CA SER A 46 -10.41 5.68 12.57
C SER A 46 -8.93 6.06 12.44
N SER A 47 -8.11 5.69 13.43
CA SER A 47 -6.66 5.92 13.41
C SER A 47 -5.97 5.18 12.25
N VAL A 48 -6.39 3.95 11.94
CA VAL A 48 -5.91 3.20 10.77
C VAL A 48 -6.23 3.92 9.45
N PHE A 49 -7.47 4.39 9.27
CA PHE A 49 -7.83 5.11 8.05
C PHE A 49 -7.11 6.45 7.92
N LYS A 50 -6.86 7.17 9.02
CA LYS A 50 -6.11 8.41 9.02
C LYS A 50 -4.68 8.21 8.49
N ILE A 51 -3.95 7.22 8.99
CA ILE A 51 -2.56 6.98 8.52
C ILE A 51 -2.53 6.54 7.05
N ILE A 52 -3.47 5.70 6.61
CA ILE A 52 -3.59 5.29 5.20
C ILE A 52 -3.84 6.50 4.30
N ASN A 53 -4.74 7.39 4.69
CA ASN A 53 -5.05 8.59 3.91
C ASN A 53 -3.84 9.53 3.83
N LYS A 54 -3.17 9.76 4.96
CA LYS A 54 -1.96 10.60 5.03
C LYS A 54 -0.87 10.06 4.11
N PHE A 55 -0.66 8.74 4.14
CA PHE A 55 0.28 8.07 3.26
C PHE A 55 -0.08 8.19 1.78
N ASN A 56 -1.35 7.99 1.43
CA ASN A 56 -1.80 8.12 0.05
C ASN A 56 -1.65 9.55 -0.50
N SER A 57 -1.75 10.56 0.37
CA SER A 57 -1.54 11.97 0.00
C SER A 57 -0.08 12.40 -0.03
N THR A 58 0.85 11.56 0.44
CA THR A 58 2.28 11.87 0.44
C THR A 58 2.96 11.21 -0.77
N ASP A 59 3.67 12.04 -1.52
CA ASP A 59 4.58 11.60 -2.57
C ASP A 59 5.99 11.40 -2.01
N ASP A 60 6.74 10.50 -2.65
CA ASP A 60 8.18 10.31 -2.37
C ASP A 60 8.53 9.82 -0.93
N ILE A 61 7.82 8.80 -0.45
CA ILE A 61 8.04 8.17 0.86
C ILE A 61 9.15 7.13 0.74
N SER A 62 10.03 6.96 1.73
CA SER A 62 11.06 5.91 1.65
C SER A 62 10.46 4.50 1.71
N GLN A 63 11.13 3.53 1.07
CA GLN A 63 10.72 2.12 1.11
C GLN A 63 10.68 1.60 2.56
N ASP A 64 11.66 1.96 3.38
CA ASP A 64 11.71 1.58 4.80
C ASP A 64 10.52 2.13 5.59
N SER A 65 10.15 3.40 5.34
CA SER A 65 8.99 4.02 5.98
C SER A 65 7.69 3.32 5.58
N TYR A 66 7.57 2.91 4.31
CA TYR A 66 6.42 2.15 3.83
C TYR A 66 6.32 0.79 4.49
N GLU A 67 7.42 0.02 4.51
CA GLU A 67 7.44 -1.30 5.11
C GLU A 67 7.15 -1.25 6.61
N PHE A 68 7.73 -0.28 7.31
CA PHE A 68 7.47 -0.07 8.73
C PHE A 68 5.99 0.23 8.99
N MET A 69 5.42 1.20 8.27
CA MET A 69 4.00 1.55 8.36
C MET A 69 3.09 0.37 8.03
N ARG A 70 3.38 -0.36 6.94
CA ARG A 70 2.61 -1.53 6.50
C ARG A 70 2.58 -2.60 7.58
N LYS A 71 3.72 -2.89 8.22
CA LYS A 71 3.82 -3.86 9.32
C LYS A 71 2.95 -3.44 10.51
N GLU A 72 3.02 -2.17 10.92
CA GLU A 72 2.22 -1.67 12.04
C GLU A 72 0.72 -1.73 11.76
N ILE A 73 0.28 -1.35 10.56
CA ILE A 73 -1.14 -1.46 10.18
C ILE A 73 -1.62 -2.91 10.20
N ILE A 74 -0.86 -3.85 9.62
CA ILE A 74 -1.23 -5.27 9.62
C ILE A 74 -1.33 -5.79 11.05
N LYS A 75 -0.38 -5.45 11.92
CA LYS A 75 -0.37 -5.83 13.33
C LYS A 75 -1.61 -5.30 14.06
N SER A 76 -1.90 -4.01 13.93
CA SER A 76 -3.10 -3.38 14.51
C SER A 76 -4.40 -4.04 14.03
N LEU A 77 -4.50 -4.37 12.75
CA LEU A 77 -5.69 -5.03 12.21
C LEU A 77 -5.82 -6.49 12.66
N ARG A 78 -4.71 -7.21 12.85
CA ARG A 78 -4.73 -8.54 13.47
C ARG A 78 -5.23 -8.51 14.91
N ILE A 79 -4.89 -7.47 15.68
CA ILE A 79 -5.45 -7.28 17.05
C ILE A 79 -6.98 -7.16 17.00
N LEU A 80 -7.51 -6.50 15.96
CA LEU A 80 -8.95 -6.39 15.72
C LEU A 80 -9.57 -7.65 15.10
N GLY A 81 -8.81 -8.73 14.92
CA GLY A 81 -9.29 -10.00 14.37
C GLY A 81 -9.35 -10.08 12.85
N PHE A 82 -8.79 -9.10 12.12
CA PHE A 82 -8.72 -9.18 10.66
C PHE A 82 -7.59 -10.11 10.23
N ASN A 83 -7.94 -11.12 9.43
CA ASN A 83 -6.96 -11.95 8.76
C ASN A 83 -6.56 -11.29 7.43
N ILE A 84 -5.34 -10.78 7.37
CA ILE A 84 -4.79 -10.14 6.17
C ILE A 84 -3.77 -11.11 5.58
N GLU A 85 -4.12 -11.67 4.43
CA GLU A 85 -3.20 -12.43 3.61
C GLU A 85 -2.32 -11.45 2.83
N GLU A 86 -1.01 -11.64 2.91
CA GLU A 86 -0.08 -10.89 2.07
C GLU A 86 -0.14 -11.44 0.66
N ASP A 87 -0.69 -10.66 -0.27
CA ASP A 87 -0.57 -10.98 -1.69
C ASP A 87 0.86 -10.66 -2.13
N ASN A 88 1.74 -11.65 -1.98
CA ASN A 88 3.20 -11.54 -2.15
C ASN A 88 3.63 -11.82 -3.59
N ASP A 89 2.83 -11.43 -4.57
CA ASP A 89 3.08 -11.71 -5.98
C ASP A 89 4.15 -10.75 -6.55
N LYS A 90 5.40 -11.00 -6.14
CA LYS A 90 6.58 -10.22 -6.53
C LYS A 90 6.71 -10.11 -8.04
N ALA A 91 6.36 -11.16 -8.77
CA ALA A 91 6.38 -11.18 -10.23
C ALA A 91 5.42 -10.15 -10.85
N VAL A 92 4.18 -10.08 -10.35
CA VAL A 92 3.19 -9.08 -10.77
C VAL A 92 3.68 -7.68 -10.43
N THR A 93 4.27 -7.53 -9.26
CA THR A 93 4.77 -6.25 -8.75
C THR A 93 5.93 -5.72 -9.59
N GLU A 94 6.89 -6.57 -9.96
CA GLU A 94 7.99 -6.22 -10.87
C GLU A 94 7.49 -5.88 -12.27
N LEU A 95 6.55 -6.66 -12.82
CA LEU A 95 5.95 -6.35 -14.12
C LEU A 95 5.25 -4.99 -14.11
N ALA A 96 4.52 -4.65 -13.04
CA ALA A 96 3.88 -3.34 -12.90
C ALA A 96 4.90 -2.19 -12.87
N LYS A 97 6.06 -2.38 -12.23
CA LYS A 97 7.16 -1.41 -12.26
C LYS A 97 7.77 -1.26 -13.65
N ASN A 98 8.12 -2.39 -14.28
CA ASN A 98 8.72 -2.39 -15.62
C ASN A 98 7.82 -1.65 -16.62
N ARG A 99 6.50 -1.83 -16.52
CA ARG A 99 5.54 -1.06 -17.32
C ARG A 99 5.66 0.45 -17.11
N LEU A 100 5.78 0.90 -15.86
CA LEU A 100 5.91 2.33 -15.53
C LEU A 100 7.21 2.90 -16.08
N GLU A 101 8.32 2.15 -15.96
CA GLU A 101 9.60 2.53 -16.57
C GLU A 101 9.52 2.64 -18.09
N MET A 102 8.85 1.70 -18.76
CA MET A 102 8.67 1.76 -20.22
C MET A 102 7.83 2.96 -20.65
N LYS A 103 6.80 3.33 -19.87
CA LYS A 103 6.05 4.59 -20.09
C LYS A 103 6.94 5.82 -19.92
N LEU A 104 7.78 5.86 -18.89
CA LEU A 104 8.73 6.97 -18.67
C LEU A 104 9.75 7.09 -19.81
N LYS A 105 10.21 5.94 -20.35
CA LYS A 105 11.09 5.86 -21.52
C LYS A 105 10.36 6.08 -22.85
N LYS A 106 9.05 6.37 -22.84
CA LYS A 106 8.17 6.53 -24.02
C LYS A 106 8.13 5.29 -24.93
N ASN A 107 8.47 4.11 -24.40
CA ASN A 107 8.37 2.83 -25.10
C ASN A 107 6.96 2.23 -24.90
N TYR A 108 5.98 2.77 -25.62
CA TYR A 108 4.56 2.40 -25.44
C TYR A 108 4.27 0.95 -25.88
N ASN A 109 4.99 0.43 -26.87
CA ASN A 109 4.81 -0.94 -27.36
C ASN A 109 5.15 -1.97 -26.28
N GLU A 110 6.27 -1.80 -25.58
CA GLU A 110 6.66 -2.69 -24.48
C GLU A 110 5.73 -2.54 -23.26
N ALA A 111 5.30 -1.30 -22.96
CA ALA A 111 4.35 -1.07 -21.88
C ALA A 111 2.99 -1.78 -22.11
N ASP A 112 2.51 -1.84 -23.36
CA ASP A 112 1.28 -2.54 -23.72
C ASP A 112 1.43 -4.07 -23.74
N LEU A 113 2.60 -4.59 -24.13
CA LEU A 113 2.94 -6.02 -23.99
C LEU A 113 2.87 -6.45 -22.52
N ILE A 114 3.48 -5.67 -21.63
CA ILE A 114 3.44 -5.94 -20.19
C ILE A 114 2.00 -5.84 -19.65
N ARG A 115 1.20 -4.87 -20.14
CA ARG A 115 -0.22 -4.75 -19.76
C ARG A 115 -1.02 -6.00 -20.15
N LYS A 116 -0.81 -6.55 -21.34
CA LYS A 116 -1.48 -7.80 -21.78
C LYS A 116 -1.08 -8.98 -20.89
N ARG A 117 0.20 -9.13 -20.59
CA ARG A 117 0.70 -10.20 -19.71
C ARG A 117 0.09 -10.12 -18.31
N LEU A 118 -0.04 -8.90 -17.76
CA LEU A 118 -0.70 -8.68 -16.47
C LEU A 118 -2.19 -9.05 -16.53
N LEU A 119 -2.88 -8.69 -17.62
CA LEU A 119 -4.28 -9.07 -17.87
C LEU A 119 -4.47 -10.59 -17.96
N GLU A 120 -3.57 -11.30 -18.65
CA GLU A 120 -3.57 -12.78 -18.73
C GLU A 120 -3.38 -13.43 -17.35
N MET A 121 -2.61 -12.79 -16.47
CA MET A 121 -2.46 -13.21 -15.07
C MET A 121 -3.67 -12.87 -14.18
N GLY A 122 -4.74 -12.30 -14.75
CA GLY A 122 -5.93 -11.86 -14.02
C GLY A 122 -5.73 -10.58 -13.22
N VAL A 123 -4.70 -9.80 -13.56
CA VAL A 123 -4.33 -8.56 -12.86
C VAL A 123 -4.68 -7.34 -13.72
N GLU A 124 -5.50 -6.46 -13.16
CA GLU A 124 -5.83 -5.18 -13.76
C GLU A 124 -4.92 -4.07 -13.22
N VAL A 125 -4.12 -3.47 -14.11
CA VAL A 125 -3.22 -2.38 -13.75
C VAL A 125 -3.95 -1.05 -13.92
N LYS A 126 -3.87 -0.19 -12.90
CA LYS A 126 -4.40 1.17 -12.98
C LYS A 126 -3.36 2.12 -13.55
N ASP A 127 -3.83 3.06 -14.37
CA ASP A 127 -3.00 4.16 -14.83
C ASP A 127 -2.88 5.22 -13.72
N GLY A 128 -1.65 5.59 -13.39
CA GLY A 128 -1.33 6.54 -12.33
C GLY A 128 0.16 6.83 -12.28
N GLN A 129 0.56 7.76 -11.41
CA GLN A 129 1.97 8.12 -11.21
C GLN A 129 2.75 7.02 -10.46
N LYS A 130 2.06 6.13 -9.73
CA LYS A 130 2.62 5.00 -9.00
C LYS A 130 2.14 3.69 -9.63
N PRO A 131 2.99 2.64 -9.72
CA PRO A 131 2.56 1.35 -10.23
C PRO A 131 1.57 0.74 -9.23
N SER A 132 0.30 0.65 -9.63
CA SER A 132 -0.77 0.09 -8.81
C SER A 132 -1.61 -0.88 -9.65
N TRP A 133 -1.96 -2.00 -9.04
CA TRP A 133 -2.71 -3.05 -9.70
C TRP A 133 -3.78 -3.61 -8.77
N LYS A 134 -4.69 -4.42 -9.32
CA LYS A 134 -5.72 -5.12 -8.57
C LYS A 134 -6.00 -6.44 -9.27
N ARG A 135 -5.99 -7.54 -8.52
CA ARG A 135 -6.45 -8.83 -9.04
C ARG A 135 -7.99 -8.80 -9.21
N LYS A 136 -8.47 -9.34 -10.33
CA LYS A 136 -9.91 -9.45 -10.59
C LYS A 136 -10.56 -10.48 -9.68
#